data_AF-A0A831K1E2-F1
#
_entry.id   AF-A0A831K1E2-F1
#
_cell.length_a   1.000
_cell.length_b   1.000
_cell.length_c   1.000
_cell.angle_alpha   90.00
_cell.angle_beta   90.00
_cell.angle_gamma   90.00
#
_symmetry.space_group_name_H-M   'P 1'
#
loop_
_entity.id
_entity.type
_entity.pdbx_description
1 polymer ?
#
loop_
_entity_poly.entity_id
_entity_poly.type
_entity_poly.pdbx_seq_one_letter_code
_entity_poly.pdbx_strand_id
1 'polypeptide(L)'
;TCIRDRRGHIQPWPGKTAKRVIKPETARQITAILHEVISRGTGKNARGIPDSAGKTGTTDNNMDSWFIGYTPAVTTGVWLGYDRGRSLGRGETGGRTAAPVWLDFMRSRCKPPQAPHLHAVAPARIEGL
;
A
#
# COMPACT_ATOMS: atom_id res chain seq x y z
N THR A 1 -3.17 -5.20 22.79
CA THR A 1 -4.28 -6.16 22.58
C THR A 1 -4.09 -7.30 23.56
N CYS A 2 -5.12 -7.79 24.25
CA CYS A 2 -5.02 -8.93 25.16
C CYS A 2 -6.24 -9.85 24.99
N ILE A 3 -6.08 -11.12 25.32
CA ILE A 3 -7.18 -12.09 25.38
C ILE A 3 -7.53 -12.25 26.85
N ARG A 4 -8.81 -12.08 27.18
CA ARG A 4 -9.33 -12.43 28.50
C ARG A 4 -10.06 -13.76 28.39
N ASP A 5 -9.61 -14.76 29.14
CA ASP A 5 -10.27 -16.06 29.17
C ASP A 5 -11.53 -16.05 30.07
N ARG A 6 -12.29 -17.14 30.08
CA ARG A 6 -13.51 -17.30 30.90
C ARG A 6 -13.22 -17.27 32.41
N ARG A 7 -12.00 -17.58 32.84
CA ARG A 7 -11.56 -17.59 34.24
C ARG A 7 -11.05 -16.22 34.71
N GLY A 8 -11.06 -15.22 33.82
CA GLY A 8 -10.60 -13.87 34.11
C GLY A 8 -9.10 -13.69 33.94
N HIS A 9 -8.36 -14.69 33.46
CA HIS A 9 -6.95 -14.52 33.17
C HIS A 9 -6.76 -13.67 31.92
N ILE A 10 -5.85 -12.70 32.02
CA ILE A 10 -5.47 -11.84 30.90
C ILE A 10 -4.19 -12.41 30.31
N GLN A 11 -4.29 -12.93 29.09
CA GLN A 11 -3.14 -13.30 28.28
C GLN A 11 -2.78 -12.12 27.37
N PRO A 12 -1.60 -11.50 27.53
CA PRO A 12 -1.16 -10.47 26.60
C PRO A 12 -0.99 -11.08 25.22
N TRP A 13 -1.53 -10.40 24.19
CA TRP A 13 -1.24 -10.79 22.82
C TRP A 13 0.26 -10.54 22.57
N PRO A 14 1.00 -11.50 22.01
CA PRO A 14 2.42 -11.30 21.74
C PRO A 14 2.60 -10.03 20.91
N GLY A 15 3.33 -9.06 21.48
CA GLY A 15 3.54 -7.76 20.85
C GLY A 15 4.21 -7.91 19.50
N LYS A 16 3.87 -7.02 18.55
CA LYS A 16 4.56 -6.98 17.26
C LYS A 16 5.93 -6.34 17.47
N THR A 17 7.01 -7.11 17.34
CA THR A 17 8.36 -6.55 17.26
C THR A 17 8.67 -6.17 15.82
N ALA A 18 8.93 -4.88 15.56
CA ALA A 18 9.34 -4.43 14.24
C ALA A 18 10.87 -4.49 14.13
N LYS A 19 11.38 -5.39 13.28
CA LYS A 19 12.80 -5.43 12.92
C LYS A 19 13.05 -4.55 11.71
N ARG A 20 14.01 -3.62 11.80
CA ARG A 20 14.46 -2.85 10.63
C ARG A 20 15.15 -3.78 9.64
N VAL A 21 14.59 -3.88 8.44
CA VAL A 21 15.13 -4.74 7.36
C VAL A 21 15.82 -3.97 6.24
N ILE A 22 15.58 -2.65 6.15
CA ILE A 22 16.17 -1.77 5.14
C ILE A 22 16.62 -0.44 5.76
N LYS A 23 17.59 0.22 5.12
CA LYS A 23 18.06 1.56 5.50
C LYS A 23 16.98 2.62 5.19
N PRO A 24 16.85 3.68 5.99
CA PRO A 24 15.88 4.76 5.73
C PRO A 24 16.04 5.42 4.35
N GLU A 25 17.29 5.60 3.89
CA GLU A 25 17.60 6.15 2.56
C GLU A 25 16.99 5.30 1.44
N THR A 26 17.25 3.98 1.47
CA THR A 26 16.69 3.03 0.51
C THR A 26 15.16 3.02 0.56
N ALA A 27 14.56 3.09 1.76
CA ALA A 27 13.11 3.15 1.92
C ALA A 27 12.49 4.41 1.29
N ARG A 28 13.15 5.57 1.44
CA ARG A 28 12.74 6.84 0.81
C ARG A 28 12.79 6.75 -0.71
N GLN A 29 13.88 6.21 -1.26
CA GLN A 29 14.04 6.03 -2.71
C GLN A 29 12.97 5.10 -3.29
N ILE A 30 12.73 3.94 -2.65
CA ILE A 30 11.67 3.02 -3.08
C ILE A 30 10.31 3.70 -3.01
N THR A 31 10.04 4.49 -1.96
CA THR A 31 8.77 5.22 -1.84
C THR A 31 8.59 6.25 -2.95
N ALA A 32 9.63 6.99 -3.32
CA ALA A 32 9.58 7.92 -4.45
C ALA A 32 9.27 7.19 -5.78
N ILE A 33 9.90 6.03 -6.02
CA ILE A 33 9.63 5.21 -7.21
C ILE A 33 8.19 4.69 -7.21
N LEU A 34 7.69 4.20 -6.07
CA LEU A 34 6.34 3.65 -5.95
C LEU A 34 5.25 4.73 -5.94
N HIS A 35 5.57 5.96 -5.56
CA HIS A 35 4.69 7.11 -5.77
C HIS A 35 4.44 7.32 -7.27
N GLU A 36 5.48 7.19 -8.10
CA GLU A 36 5.35 7.36 -9.55
C GLU A 36 4.49 6.29 -10.23
N VAL A 37 4.37 5.10 -9.63
CA VAL A 37 3.43 4.07 -10.11
C VAL A 37 1.98 4.55 -10.04
N ILE A 38 1.62 5.30 -9.00
CA ILE A 38 0.29 5.89 -8.83
C ILE A 38 0.19 7.20 -9.62
N SER A 39 1.22 8.06 -9.57
CA SER A 39 1.17 9.38 -10.20
C SER A 39 1.10 9.29 -11.72
N ARG A 40 1.84 8.37 -12.37
CA ARG A 40 1.94 8.28 -13.84
C ARG A 40 2.10 6.86 -14.40
N GLY A 41 2.26 5.86 -13.55
CA GLY A 41 2.48 4.48 -13.97
C GLY A 41 1.22 3.62 -14.06
N THR A 42 1.42 2.31 -13.87
CA THR A 42 0.39 1.28 -13.99
C THR A 42 -0.70 1.37 -12.91
N GLY A 43 -0.43 2.03 -11.79
CA GLY A 43 -1.35 2.22 -10.67
C GLY A 43 -2.18 3.51 -10.76
N LYS A 44 -2.22 4.20 -11.90
CA LYS A 44 -2.88 5.51 -12.05
C LYS A 44 -4.34 5.60 -11.61
N ASN A 45 -5.06 4.47 -11.60
CA ASN A 45 -6.44 4.43 -11.12
C ASN A 45 -6.56 4.43 -9.59
N ALA A 46 -5.43 4.37 -8.85
CA ALA A 46 -5.37 4.58 -7.40
C ALA A 46 -5.08 6.06 -7.01
N ARG A 47 -5.03 6.99 -7.97
CA ARG A 47 -4.82 8.42 -7.68
C ARG A 47 -5.95 8.98 -6.82
N GLY A 48 -5.61 9.91 -5.93
CA GLY A 48 -6.57 10.62 -5.09
C GLY A 48 -6.38 10.43 -3.59
N ILE A 49 -5.41 9.60 -3.18
CA ILE A 49 -4.94 9.52 -1.79
C ILE A 49 -3.63 10.31 -1.67
N PRO A 50 -3.58 11.38 -0.84
CA PRO A 50 -2.34 12.12 -0.60
C PRO A 50 -1.25 11.22 -0.01
N ASP A 51 0.01 11.54 -0.32
CA ASP A 51 1.19 10.86 0.22
C ASP A 51 1.14 9.33 0.07
N SER A 52 0.59 8.84 -1.04
CA SER A 52 0.42 7.43 -1.31
C SER A 52 1.45 6.87 -2.30
N ALA A 53 1.85 5.64 -2.08
CA ALA A 53 2.73 4.88 -2.96
C ALA A 53 2.19 3.47 -3.11
N GLY A 54 2.43 2.82 -4.26
CA GLY A 54 1.90 1.49 -4.47
C GLY A 54 2.49 0.75 -5.66
N LYS A 55 2.13 -0.53 -5.78
CA LYS A 55 2.60 -1.42 -6.83
C LYS A 55 1.46 -2.29 -7.33
N THR A 56 1.38 -2.41 -8.66
CA THR A 56 0.50 -3.38 -9.33
C THR A 56 1.18 -4.74 -9.44
N GLY A 57 0.39 -5.81 -9.33
CA GLY A 57 0.75 -7.18 -9.70
C GLY A 57 -0.33 -7.78 -10.60
N THR A 58 0.06 -8.62 -11.56
CA THR A 58 -0.86 -9.33 -12.45
C THR A 58 -0.21 -10.66 -12.82
N THR A 59 -0.90 -11.76 -12.56
CA THR A 59 -0.42 -13.10 -12.97
C THR A 59 -0.78 -13.35 -14.43
N ASP A 60 -0.11 -14.33 -15.05
CA ASP A 60 -0.38 -14.75 -16.43
C ASP A 60 -1.88 -15.00 -16.68
N ASN A 61 -2.31 -14.77 -17.93
CA ASN A 61 -3.72 -14.85 -18.35
C ASN A 61 -4.71 -14.00 -17.53
N ASN A 62 -4.23 -12.98 -16.79
CA ASN A 62 -5.03 -12.14 -15.90
C ASN A 62 -5.86 -12.98 -14.90
N MET A 63 -5.29 -14.05 -14.35
CA MET A 63 -6.01 -14.84 -13.34
C MET A 63 -6.09 -14.11 -12.00
N ASP A 64 -5.04 -13.38 -11.65
CA ASP A 64 -5.00 -12.56 -10.45
C ASP A 64 -4.66 -11.11 -10.77
N SER A 65 -5.34 -10.21 -10.08
CA SER A 65 -5.11 -8.78 -10.09
C SER A 65 -4.79 -8.31 -8.68
N TRP A 66 -3.58 -7.80 -8.47
CA TRP A 66 -3.11 -7.28 -7.19
C TRP A 66 -2.85 -5.78 -7.25
N PHE A 67 -3.21 -5.09 -6.17
CA PHE A 67 -2.69 -3.75 -5.89
C PHE A 67 -2.34 -3.65 -4.42
N ILE A 68 -1.07 -3.37 -4.12
CA ILE A 68 -0.61 -3.09 -2.75
C ILE A 68 -0.20 -1.62 -2.71
N GLY A 69 -0.84 -0.86 -1.83
CA GLY A 69 -0.58 0.57 -1.66
C GLY A 69 -0.53 0.95 -0.19
N TYR A 70 0.19 2.02 0.10
CA TYR A 70 0.37 2.51 1.46
C TYR A 70 0.45 4.04 1.52
N THR A 71 0.19 4.55 2.73
CA THR A 71 0.46 5.91 3.21
C THR A 71 1.36 5.79 4.44
N PRO A 72 1.86 6.89 5.03
CA PRO A 72 2.61 6.82 6.29
C PRO A 72 1.84 6.16 7.44
N ALA A 73 0.50 6.19 7.40
CA ALA A 73 -0.35 5.69 8.47
C ALA A 73 -0.82 4.24 8.28
N VAL A 74 -0.98 3.77 7.04
CA VAL A 74 -1.58 2.46 6.76
C VAL A 74 -1.08 1.86 5.44
N THR A 75 -0.93 0.54 5.45
CA THR A 75 -0.67 -0.30 4.26
C THR A 75 -1.86 -1.20 4.00
N THR A 76 -2.31 -1.26 2.75
CA THR A 76 -3.46 -2.07 2.33
C THR A 76 -3.11 -2.83 1.05
N GLY A 77 -3.48 -4.11 0.99
CA GLY A 77 -3.40 -4.93 -0.20
C GLY A 77 -4.80 -5.33 -0.67
N VAL A 78 -5.04 -5.25 -1.98
CA VAL A 78 -6.25 -5.73 -2.63
C VAL A 78 -5.87 -6.79 -3.65
N TRP A 79 -6.57 -7.92 -3.59
CA TRP A 79 -6.50 -9.00 -4.56
C TRP A 79 -7.88 -9.27 -5.13
N LEU A 80 -7.92 -9.52 -6.43
CA LEU A 80 -9.06 -10.08 -7.11
C LEU A 80 -8.61 -11.27 -7.95
N GLY A 81 -9.42 -12.33 -7.89
CA GLY A 81 -9.24 -13.55 -8.66
C GLY A 81 -10.48 -14.43 -8.49
N TYR A 82 -10.59 -15.46 -9.33
CA TYR A 82 -11.60 -16.50 -9.15
C TYR A 82 -10.99 -17.70 -8.43
N ASP A 83 -11.74 -18.32 -7.53
CA ASP A 83 -11.28 -19.48 -6.75
C ASP A 83 -10.76 -20.65 -7.60
N ARG A 84 -11.31 -20.81 -8.82
CA ARG A 84 -10.93 -21.88 -9.77
C ARG A 84 -10.02 -21.41 -10.90
N GLY A 85 -9.19 -20.39 -10.68
CA GLY A 85 -8.15 -19.96 -11.64
C GLY A 85 -8.69 -19.50 -12.99
N ARG A 86 -9.94 -19.04 -13.04
CA ARG A 86 -10.53 -18.48 -14.26
C ARG A 86 -9.91 -17.12 -14.53
N SER A 87 -9.68 -16.79 -15.80
CA SER A 87 -9.25 -15.44 -16.19
C SER A 87 -10.28 -14.39 -15.74
N LEU A 88 -9.79 -13.25 -15.24
CA LEU A 88 -10.60 -12.06 -14.96
C LEU A 88 -11.14 -11.43 -16.24
N GLY A 89 -10.55 -11.74 -17.39
CA GLY A 89 -10.89 -11.18 -18.69
C GLY A 89 -9.74 -10.37 -19.28
N ARG A 90 -9.88 -10.03 -20.56
CA ARG A 90 -8.83 -9.32 -21.29
C ARG A 90 -8.69 -7.89 -20.75
N GLY A 91 -7.51 -7.57 -20.23
CA GLY A 91 -7.17 -6.22 -19.74
C GLY A 91 -7.41 -6.00 -18.24
N GLU A 92 -7.93 -6.99 -17.53
CA GLU A 92 -8.17 -6.95 -16.08
C GLU A 92 -6.86 -7.14 -15.28
N THR A 93 -6.06 -6.07 -15.28
CA THR A 93 -4.77 -5.99 -14.57
C THR A 93 -4.92 -5.40 -13.17
N GLY A 94 -3.89 -5.54 -12.34
CA GLY A 94 -3.79 -4.92 -11.01
C GLY A 94 -4.13 -3.43 -10.99
N GLY A 95 -3.75 -2.70 -12.05
CA GLY A 95 -4.04 -1.28 -12.20
C GLY A 95 -5.46 -0.96 -12.64
N ARG A 96 -6.14 -1.86 -13.35
CA ARG A 96 -7.50 -1.65 -13.86
C ARG A 96 -8.55 -2.12 -12.87
N THR A 97 -8.29 -3.21 -12.16
CA THR A 97 -9.29 -3.91 -11.34
C THR A 97 -9.05 -3.73 -9.84
N ALA A 98 -7.84 -4.02 -9.35
CA ALA A 98 -7.54 -3.91 -7.91
C ALA A 98 -7.29 -2.47 -7.42
N ALA A 99 -6.66 -1.63 -8.24
CA ALA A 99 -6.33 -0.25 -7.86
C ALA A 99 -7.55 0.64 -7.55
N PRO A 100 -8.66 0.62 -8.32
CA PRO A 100 -9.87 1.37 -7.96
C PRO A 100 -10.51 0.91 -6.65
N VAL A 101 -10.55 -0.40 -6.40
CA VAL A 101 -11.07 -0.97 -5.14
C VAL A 101 -10.22 -0.51 -3.95
N TRP A 102 -8.90 -0.47 -4.12
CA TRP A 102 -8.00 0.09 -3.11
C TRP A 102 -8.29 1.57 -2.86
N LEU A 103 -8.49 2.37 -3.91
CA LEU A 103 -8.81 3.79 -3.79
C LEU A 103 -10.10 4.03 -3.00
N ASP A 104 -11.16 3.29 -3.32
CA ASP A 104 -12.45 3.42 -2.64
C ASP A 104 -12.34 3.04 -1.16
N PHE A 105 -11.64 1.94 -0.85
CA PHE A 105 -11.36 1.57 0.53
C PHE A 105 -10.57 2.67 1.26
N MET A 106 -9.51 3.20 0.64
CA MET A 106 -8.67 4.22 1.25
C MET A 106 -9.41 5.54 1.44
N ARG A 107 -10.30 5.94 0.54
CA ARG A 107 -11.17 7.12 0.72
C ARG A 107 -12.09 6.98 1.93
N SER A 108 -12.56 5.78 2.24
CA SER A 108 -13.38 5.53 3.44
C SER A 108 -12.58 5.61 4.75
N ARG A 109 -11.26 5.42 4.70
CA ARG A 109 -10.36 5.30 5.86
C ARG A 109 -9.51 6.54 6.10
N CYS A 110 -9.02 7.16 5.03
CA CYS A 110 -8.19 8.35 5.06
C CYS A 110 -9.09 9.59 5.10
N LYS A 111 -9.33 10.11 6.31
CA LYS A 111 -9.78 11.49 6.47
C LYS A 111 -8.67 12.44 6.01
N PRO A 112 -9.00 13.65 5.52
CA PRO A 112 -7.98 14.64 5.13
C PRO A 112 -7.01 14.87 6.30
N PRO A 113 -5.70 15.02 6.02
CA PRO A 113 -4.67 15.06 7.06
C PRO A 113 -4.89 16.22 8.03
N GLN A 114 -4.80 15.96 9.34
CA GLN A 114 -4.87 16.97 10.40
C GLN A 114 -3.51 17.58 10.79
N ALA A 115 -2.44 17.31 10.03
CA ALA A 115 -1.10 17.84 10.31
C ALA A 115 -0.28 17.95 9.01
N PRO A 116 0.71 18.86 8.95
CA PRO A 116 1.36 19.21 7.70
C PRO A 116 2.20 18.04 7.12
N HIS A 117 1.81 17.71 5.89
CA HIS A 117 2.47 16.99 4.79
C HIS A 117 3.98 16.75 4.87
N LEU A 118 4.38 15.62 4.27
CA LEU A 118 5.73 15.07 4.13
C LEU A 118 6.79 15.96 3.44
N HIS A 119 6.49 17.22 3.11
CA HIS A 119 7.47 18.17 2.57
C HIS A 119 8.37 18.84 3.63
N ALA A 120 8.26 18.48 4.91
CA ALA A 120 9.14 19.02 5.97
C ALA A 120 10.50 18.29 6.12
N VAL A 121 10.95 17.54 5.11
CA VAL A 121 12.36 17.15 5.01
C VAL A 121 12.84 17.55 3.62
N ALA A 122 13.59 18.65 3.56
CA ALA A 122 14.24 19.15 2.36
C ALA A 122 14.96 18.00 1.61
N PRO A 123 15.02 18.04 0.26
CA PRO A 123 15.86 17.10 -0.47
C PRO A 123 17.29 17.26 0.06
N ALA A 124 17.89 16.15 0.51
CA ALA A 124 19.31 16.13 0.76
C ALA A 124 19.99 16.56 -0.55
N ARG A 125 20.67 17.70 -0.50
CA ARG A 125 21.54 18.22 -1.55
C ARG A 125 22.45 17.06 -1.97
N ILE A 126 22.29 16.57 -3.19
CA ILE A 126 23.26 15.67 -3.79
C ILE A 126 24.44 16.57 -4.14
N GLU A 127 25.42 16.68 -3.23
CA GLU A 127 26.71 17.25 -3.59
C GLU A 127 27.48 16.21 -4.41
N GLY A 128 27.83 16.58 -5.64
CA GLY A 128 28.55 15.70 -6.56
C GLY A 128 28.24 15.93 -8.04
N LEU A 129 28.27 17.18 -8.48
CA LEU A 129 28.70 17.62 -9.81
C LEU A 129 29.50 18.92 -9.63
#